data_AF-A0A925D8L4-F1
#
_entry.id   AF-A0A925D8L4-F1
#
_cell.length_a   1.000
_cell.length_b   1.000
_cell.length_c   1.000
_cell.angle_alpha   90.00
_cell.angle_beta   90.00
_cell.angle_gamma   90.00
#
_symmetry.space_group_name_H-M   'P 1'
#
loop_
_entity.id
_entity.type
_entity.pdbx_description
1 polymer ?
#
loop_
_entity_poly.entity_id
_entity_poly.type
_entity_poly.pdbx_seq_one_letter_code
_entity_poly.pdbx_strand_id
1 'polypeptide(L)'
;MTKQPVEDVPPNVRIIAAGLAAASAIGLLLNHWMAESQNTVRLMILCLGPMMLFLGIGGIVEPRIFWSLGKYGQHLPIKYKFMGGALGAAGVVVTIVLVFFVYPLGRPQ
;
A
#
# COMPACT_ATOMS: atom_id res chain seq x y z
N MET A 1 27.38 -11.47 20.46
CA MET A 1 26.21 -11.05 19.66
C MET A 1 26.57 -9.76 18.92
N THR A 2 27.08 -9.90 17.71
CA THR A 2 27.54 -8.78 16.87
C THR A 2 26.30 -8.07 16.32
N LYS A 3 25.99 -6.88 16.84
CA LYS A 3 24.97 -6.01 16.26
C LYS A 3 25.44 -5.64 14.85
N GLN A 4 24.89 -6.30 13.82
CA GLN A 4 25.14 -5.85 12.45
C GLN A 4 24.71 -4.38 12.34
N PRO A 5 25.50 -3.53 11.67
CA PRO A 5 25.12 -2.15 11.47
C PRO A 5 23.84 -2.20 10.65
N VAL A 6 22.79 -1.54 11.16
CA VAL A 6 21.55 -1.43 10.40
C VAL A 6 21.92 -0.65 9.15
N GLU A 7 21.97 -1.32 8.02
CA GLU A 7 22.27 -0.70 6.73
C GLU A 7 21.38 0.54 6.58
N ASP A 8 22.01 1.70 6.43
CA ASP A 8 21.31 2.98 6.39
C ASP A 8 20.37 2.97 5.19
N VAL A 9 19.06 2.95 5.46
CA VAL A 9 18.06 3.00 4.39
C VAL A 9 18.27 4.31 3.64
N PRO A 10 18.46 4.28 2.31
CA PRO A 10 18.85 5.46 1.59
C PRO A 10 17.74 6.52 1.66
N PRO A 11 18.09 7.80 1.75
CA PRO A 11 17.14 8.88 2.06
C PRO A 11 16.05 9.04 0.99
N ASN A 12 16.30 8.54 -0.23
CA ASN A 12 15.34 8.52 -1.33
C ASN A 12 14.16 7.56 -1.09
N VAL A 13 14.23 6.60 -0.17
CA VAL A 13 13.15 5.64 0.09
C VAL A 13 11.89 6.33 0.59
N ARG A 14 12.04 7.39 1.41
CA ARG A 14 10.89 8.20 1.85
C ARG A 14 10.18 8.87 0.68
N ILE A 15 10.95 9.36 -0.30
CA ILE A 15 10.42 10.02 -1.50
C ILE A 15 9.70 8.99 -2.37
N ILE A 16 10.28 7.79 -2.54
CA ILE A 16 9.65 6.69 -3.29
C ILE A 16 8.34 6.26 -2.60
N ALA A 17 8.35 6.11 -1.28
CA ALA A 17 7.16 5.76 -0.51
C ALA A 17 6.08 6.84 -0.58
N ALA A 18 6.46 8.13 -0.52
CA ALA A 18 5.56 9.25 -0.73
C ALA A 18 4.97 9.26 -2.14
N GLY A 19 5.79 9.02 -3.16
CA GLY A 19 5.35 8.89 -4.55
C GLY A 19 4.35 7.74 -4.73
N LEU A 20 4.61 6.59 -4.12
CA LEU A 20 3.71 5.44 -4.16
C LEU A 20 2.37 5.74 -3.47
N ALA A 21 2.41 6.34 -2.29
CA ALA A 21 1.20 6.74 -1.57
C ALA A 21 0.37 7.74 -2.40
N ALA A 22 1.01 8.77 -2.94
CA ALA A 22 0.36 9.77 -3.77
C ALA A 22 -0.24 9.17 -5.06
N ALA A 23 0.52 8.35 -5.79
CA ALA A 23 0.04 7.69 -7.00
C ALA A 23 -1.14 6.74 -6.72
N SER A 24 -1.09 6.02 -5.59
CA SER A 24 -2.18 5.13 -5.17
C SER A 24 -3.44 5.91 -4.80
N ALA A 25 -3.30 7.02 -4.07
CA ALA A 25 -4.42 7.90 -3.73
C ALA A 25 -5.06 8.52 -4.98
N ILE A 26 -4.25 9.03 -5.91
CA ILE A 26 -4.73 9.58 -7.19
C ILE A 26 -5.42 8.49 -8.01
N GLY A 27 -4.82 7.30 -8.10
CA GLY A 27 -5.40 6.16 -8.80
C GLY A 27 -6.77 5.78 -8.22
N LEU A 28 -6.90 5.70 -6.90
CA LEU A 28 -8.18 5.43 -6.23
C LEU A 28 -9.21 6.52 -6.49
N LEU A 29 -8.81 7.80 -6.45
CA LEU A 29 -9.69 8.94 -6.73
C LEU A 29 -10.19 8.90 -8.18
N LEU A 30 -9.30 8.64 -9.15
CA LEU A 30 -9.67 8.49 -10.55
C LEU A 30 -10.57 7.28 -10.76
N ASN A 31 -10.31 6.18 -10.06
CA ASN A 31 -11.15 4.99 -10.13
C ASN A 31 -12.56 5.24 -9.58
N HIS A 32 -12.67 6.03 -8.51
CA HIS A 32 -13.95 6.49 -7.99
C HIS A 32 -14.69 7.40 -8.98
N TRP A 33 -13.99 8.37 -9.56
CA TRP A 33 -14.58 9.28 -10.54
C TRP A 33 -15.04 8.55 -11.81
N MET A 34 -14.29 7.55 -12.30
CA MET A 34 -14.72 6.68 -13.41
C MET A 34 -15.94 5.84 -13.05
N ALA A 35 -16.03 5.38 -11.81
CA ALA A 35 -17.20 4.64 -11.33
C ALA A 35 -18.46 5.52 -11.38
N GLU A 36 -18.37 6.77 -10.91
CA GLU A 36 -19.51 7.70 -10.90
C GLU A 36 -19.88 8.24 -12.28
N SER A 37 -18.89 8.51 -13.14
CA SER A 37 -19.12 9.18 -14.43
C SER A 37 -19.38 8.22 -15.59
N GLN A 38 -18.83 7.01 -15.54
CA GLN A 38 -18.82 6.06 -16.67
C GLN A 38 -19.30 4.66 -16.28
N ASN A 39 -19.84 4.48 -15.06
CA ASN A 39 -20.24 3.18 -14.52
C ASN A 39 -19.15 2.09 -14.67
N THR A 40 -17.88 2.51 -14.62
CA THR A 40 -16.73 1.64 -14.91
C THR A 40 -15.75 1.65 -13.74
N VAL A 41 -15.44 0.47 -13.20
CA VAL A 41 -14.50 0.29 -12.09
C VAL A 41 -13.31 -0.56 -12.54
N ARG A 42 -12.09 -0.05 -12.38
CA ARG A 42 -10.87 -0.84 -12.58
C ARG A 42 -10.52 -1.61 -11.32
N LEU A 43 -10.85 -2.90 -11.33
CA LEU A 43 -10.54 -3.88 -10.28
C LEU A 43 -9.06 -3.86 -9.85
N MET A 44 -8.14 -3.75 -10.81
CA MET A 44 -6.71 -3.70 -10.51
C MET A 44 -6.34 -2.54 -9.56
N ILE A 45 -6.91 -1.36 -9.79
CA ILE A 45 -6.66 -0.17 -8.95
C ILE A 45 -7.34 -0.34 -7.59
N LEU A 46 -8.53 -0.94 -7.56
CA LEU A 46 -9.26 -1.19 -6.31
C LEU A 46 -8.57 -2.21 -5.40
N CYS A 47 -7.89 -3.21 -6.00
CA CYS A 47 -7.16 -4.24 -5.29
C CYS A 47 -5.76 -3.78 -4.84
N LEU A 48 -5.00 -3.14 -5.73
CA LEU A 48 -3.62 -2.75 -5.44
C LEU A 48 -3.51 -1.38 -4.78
N GLY A 49 -4.43 -0.45 -5.09
CA GLY A 49 -4.41 0.92 -4.61
C GLY A 49 -4.36 1.01 -3.08
N PRO A 50 -5.28 0.36 -2.33
CA PRO A 50 -5.28 0.44 -0.88
C PRO A 50 -4.01 -0.15 -0.27
N MET A 51 -3.57 -1.32 -0.75
CA MET A 51 -2.32 -1.94 -0.29
C MET A 51 -1.12 -1.02 -0.48
N MET A 52 -0.94 -0.46 -1.67
CA MET A 52 0.18 0.41 -2.01
C MET A 52 0.10 1.75 -1.26
N LEU A 53 -1.11 2.25 -1.00
CA LEU A 53 -1.35 3.44 -0.19
C LEU A 53 -0.88 3.23 1.25
N PHE A 54 -1.32 2.16 1.92
CA PHE A 54 -0.92 1.89 3.31
C PHE A 54 0.57 1.55 3.45
N LEU A 55 1.13 0.79 2.50
CA LEU A 55 2.57 0.55 2.44
C LEU A 55 3.36 1.85 2.24
N GLY A 56 2.90 2.71 1.34
CA GLY A 56 3.51 4.00 1.06
C GLY A 56 3.49 4.90 2.30
N ILE A 57 2.34 5.03 2.96
CA ILE A 57 2.22 5.78 4.22
C ILE A 57 3.16 5.21 5.30
N GLY A 58 3.20 3.88 5.46
CA GLY A 58 4.14 3.23 6.36
C GLY A 58 5.60 3.55 6.06
N GLY A 59 5.96 3.60 4.77
CA GLY A 59 7.30 3.94 4.31
C GLY A 59 7.69 5.41 4.49
N ILE A 60 6.74 6.33 4.47
CA ILE A 60 6.97 7.75 4.77
C ILE A 60 7.35 7.91 6.25
N VAL A 61 6.61 7.24 7.13
CA VAL A 61 6.86 7.27 8.59
C VAL A 61 8.15 6.54 8.93
N GLU A 62 8.31 5.33 8.43
CA GLU A 62 9.45 4.46 8.71
C GLU A 62 9.86 3.70 7.43
N PRO A 63 10.94 4.13 6.74
CA PRO A 63 11.38 3.56 5.46
C PRO A 63 11.63 2.06 5.48
N ARG A 64 12.03 1.55 6.65
CA ARG A 64 12.30 0.13 6.90
C ARG A 64 11.07 -0.75 6.72
N ILE A 65 9.87 -0.21 6.95
CA ILE A 65 8.60 -0.91 6.74
C ILE A 65 8.38 -1.16 5.25
N PHE A 66 8.61 -0.15 4.42
CA PHE A 66 8.46 -0.25 2.97
C PHE A 66 9.41 -1.29 2.37
N TRP A 67 10.66 -1.30 2.82
CA TRP A 67 11.65 -2.30 2.40
C TRP A 67 11.43 -3.71 2.99
N SER A 68 10.72 -3.83 4.12
CA SER A 68 10.49 -5.12 4.79
C SER A 68 9.71 -6.13 3.95
N LEU A 69 8.90 -5.66 3.00
CA LEU A 69 8.11 -6.50 2.08
C LEU A 69 8.87 -6.91 0.81
N GLY A 70 10.04 -6.31 0.54
CA GLY A 70 10.86 -6.60 -0.63
C GLY A 70 11.97 -7.62 -0.37
N LYS A 71 12.74 -7.95 -1.43
CA LYS A 71 13.95 -8.79 -1.35
C LYS A 71 14.98 -8.25 -0.35
N TYR A 72 15.01 -6.93 -0.17
CA TYR A 72 15.86 -6.22 0.79
C TYR A 72 15.31 -6.23 2.22
N GLY A 73 14.17 -6.87 2.48
CA GLY A 73 13.54 -6.97 3.79
C GLY A 73 14.08 -8.09 4.69
N GLN A 74 14.85 -9.03 4.14
CA GLN A 74 15.17 -10.29 4.82
C GLN A 74 16.04 -10.12 6.06
N HIS A 75 16.98 -9.18 6.01
CA HIS A 75 17.90 -8.84 7.11
C HIS A 75 17.28 -7.89 8.15
N LEU A 76 16.08 -7.34 7.90
CA LEU A 76 15.44 -6.44 8.84
C LEU A 76 14.87 -7.16 10.07
N PRO A 77 14.91 -6.50 11.25
CA PRO A 77 14.26 -6.99 12.46
C PRO A 77 12.79 -7.36 12.23
N ILE A 78 12.36 -8.45 12.86
CA ILE A 78 10.99 -9.01 12.76
C ILE A 78 9.89 -7.95 13.00
N LYS A 79 10.12 -6.97 13.87
CA LYS A 79 9.17 -5.87 14.13
C LYS A 79 8.75 -5.12 12.86
N TYR A 80 9.67 -4.85 11.94
CA TYR A 80 9.36 -4.12 10.71
C TYR A 80 8.58 -4.98 9.72
N LYS A 81 8.85 -6.30 9.70
CA LYS A 81 8.09 -7.28 8.90
C LYS A 81 6.64 -7.39 9.41
N PHE A 82 6.45 -7.42 10.73
CA PHE A 82 5.10 -7.39 11.32
C PHE A 82 4.35 -6.10 11.00
N MET A 83 5.00 -4.93 11.12
CA MET A 83 4.37 -3.66 10.77
C MET A 83 4.01 -3.58 9.28
N GLY A 84 4.91 -4.03 8.40
CA GLY A 84 4.65 -4.11 6.97
C GLY A 84 3.49 -5.07 6.65
N GLY A 85 3.50 -6.25 7.26
CA GLY A 85 2.42 -7.23 7.14
C GLY A 85 1.07 -6.70 7.64
N ALA A 86 1.06 -5.99 8.77
CA ALA A 86 -0.15 -5.38 9.33
C ALA A 86 -0.72 -4.30 8.39
N LEU A 87 0.13 -3.46 7.79
CA LEU A 87 -0.30 -2.46 6.82
C LEU A 87 -0.79 -3.10 5.51
N GLY A 88 -0.12 -4.16 5.05
CA GLY A 88 -0.58 -4.95 3.91
C GLY A 88 -1.96 -5.56 4.16
N ALA A 89 -2.16 -6.17 5.33
CA ALA A 89 -3.44 -6.73 5.76
C ALA A 89 -4.53 -5.67 5.89
N ALA A 90 -4.21 -4.48 6.42
CA ALA A 90 -5.13 -3.35 6.45
C ALA A 90 -5.57 -2.94 5.03
N GLY A 91 -4.63 -2.92 4.07
CA GLY A 91 -4.93 -2.71 2.66
C GLY A 91 -5.89 -3.75 2.08
N VAL A 92 -5.68 -5.05 2.39
CA VAL A 92 -6.61 -6.13 1.98
C VAL A 92 -8.01 -5.87 2.53
N VAL A 93 -8.12 -5.56 3.82
CA VAL A 93 -9.42 -5.31 4.48
C VAL A 93 -10.13 -4.15 3.80
N VAL A 94 -9.43 -3.06 3.50
CA VAL A 94 -10.00 -1.92 2.79
C VAL A 94 -10.43 -2.30 1.37
N THR A 95 -9.64 -3.09 0.64
CA THR A 95 -10.04 -3.63 -0.67
C THR A 95 -11.33 -4.45 -0.58
N ILE A 96 -11.46 -5.34 0.41
CA ILE A 96 -12.68 -6.14 0.61
C ILE A 96 -13.88 -5.21 0.85
N VAL A 97 -13.72 -4.21 1.72
CA VAL A 97 -14.77 -3.22 1.97
C VAL A 97 -15.17 -2.49 0.68
N LEU A 98 -14.18 -2.03 -0.08
CA LEU A 98 -14.41 -1.32 -1.34
C LEU A 98 -15.11 -2.19 -2.39
N VAL A 99 -14.73 -3.46 -2.53
CA VAL A 99 -15.28 -4.39 -3.53
C VAL A 99 -16.69 -4.85 -3.18
N PHE A 100 -16.99 -5.12 -1.91
CA PHE A 100 -18.28 -5.73 -1.53
C PHE A 100 -19.31 -4.71 -1.05
N PHE A 101 -18.89 -3.59 -0.47
CA PHE A 101 -19.81 -2.61 0.13
C PHE A 101 -19.92 -1.31 -0.68
N VAL A 102 -18.82 -0.82 -1.25
CA VAL A 102 -18.80 0.46 -1.98
C VAL A 102 -19.08 0.28 -3.47
N TYR A 103 -18.38 -0.67 -4.11
CA TYR A 103 -18.53 -1.03 -5.52
C TYR A 103 -18.95 -2.49 -5.67
N PRO A 104 -20.13 -2.89 -5.15
CA PRO A 104 -20.56 -4.27 -5.16
C PRO A 104 -20.54 -4.81 -6.58
N LEU A 105 -19.61 -5.72 -6.89
CA LEU A 105 -19.42 -6.37 -8.20
C LEU A 105 -20.65 -7.14 -8.72
N GLY A 106 -21.77 -7.12 -7.99
CA GLY A 106 -23.02 -7.79 -8.34
C GLY A 106 -24.23 -6.86 -8.49
N ARG A 107 -24.10 -5.54 -8.35
CA ARG A 107 -25.21 -4.62 -8.69
C ARG A 107 -25.03 -4.10 -10.11
N PRO A 108 -26.03 -4.24 -11.00
CA PRO A 108 -26.02 -3.48 -12.25
C PRO A 108 -26.01 -2.00 -11.89
N GLN A 109 -25.05 -1.27 -12.46
CA GLN A 109 -25.02 0.19 -12.42
C GLN A 109 -25.80 0.76 -13.60
#